data_AF-E1UI89-F1
#
_entry.id   AF-E1UI89-F1
#
_cell.length_a   1.000
_cell.length_b   1.000
_cell.length_c   1.000
_cell.angle_alpha   90.00
_cell.angle_beta   90.00
_cell.angle_gamma   90.00
#
_symmetry.space_group_name_H-M   'P 1'
#
loop_
_entity.id
_entity.type
_entity.pdbx_description
1 polymer ?
#
loop_
_entity_poly.entity_id
_entity_poly.type
_entity_poly.pdbx_seq_one_letter_code
_entity_poly.pdbx_strand_id
1 'polypeptide(L)'
;MQSHLIAILLATVAIGSCIANPNLISGPSRILEIMSATSEIQRNNPQLTVECFDYYNDVFKTEYSEYVDEYNLCVDKYDGGYEQVLEQYNSVVWDLSNSTFESCMFLLDCDKQNNSENALSCYSTEGPTYSKQLSNVAANASVSVSSLRQQVDTLVFTRDQCCSATSRNYEIRSGESYEDLQKCLSGENPVPERSTTTTSSSSSSSTSTTAANPTTTTTTPSPSTTTSSSSTSSTTRSPSTVAHFSSVENSSGNSQHRFPRRLDNIFKHIL
;
A
#
# COMPACT_ATOMS: atom_id res chain seq x y z
N MET A 1 -14.30 10.20 26.82
CA MET A 1 -13.69 10.94 25.70
C MET A 1 -12.20 10.61 25.52
N GLN A 2 -11.45 10.37 26.60
CA GLN A 2 -10.02 10.03 26.54
C GLN A 2 -9.69 8.68 25.87
N SER A 3 -10.53 7.65 26.05
CA SER A 3 -10.32 6.33 25.42
C SER A 3 -10.53 6.31 23.91
N HIS A 4 -11.37 7.19 23.35
CA HIS A 4 -11.56 7.29 21.90
C HIS A 4 -10.39 8.00 21.22
N LEU A 5 -9.80 9.01 21.87
CA LEU A 5 -8.60 9.69 21.37
C LEU A 5 -7.37 8.76 21.34
N ILE A 6 -7.22 7.90 22.35
CA ILE A 6 -6.12 6.92 22.41
C ILE A 6 -6.29 5.84 21.32
N ALA A 7 -7.52 5.37 21.08
CA ALA A 7 -7.79 4.38 20.03
C ALA A 7 -7.53 4.93 18.62
N ILE A 8 -7.86 6.21 18.37
CA ILE A 8 -7.59 6.87 17.09
C ILE A 8 -6.09 7.08 16.89
N LEU A 9 -5.35 7.52 17.92
CA LEU A 9 -3.90 7.72 17.83
C LEU A 9 -3.12 6.41 17.60
N LEU A 10 -3.55 5.30 18.21
CA LEU A 10 -2.91 3.99 17.98
C LEU A 10 -3.20 3.44 16.58
N ALA A 11 -4.40 3.70 16.04
CA ALA A 11 -4.74 3.29 14.68
C ALA A 11 -3.92 4.06 13.62
N THR A 12 -3.64 5.35 13.84
CA THR A 12 -2.83 6.14 12.90
C THR A 12 -1.35 5.74 12.90
N VAL A 13 -0.79 5.33 14.05
CA VAL A 13 0.61 4.89 14.14
C VAL A 13 0.81 3.51 13.49
N ALA A 14 -0.18 2.61 13.63
CA ALA A 14 -0.11 1.26 13.05
C ALA A 14 -0.19 1.25 11.51
N ILE A 15 -0.80 2.26 10.90
CA ILE A 15 -0.89 2.36 9.44
C ILE A 15 0.39 2.96 8.85
N GLY A 16 1.07 3.87 9.55
CA GLY A 16 2.25 4.57 9.04
C GLY A 16 3.60 3.87 9.23
N SER A 17 3.65 2.72 9.90
CA SER A 17 4.92 2.02 10.17
C SER A 17 4.94 0.64 9.50
N CYS A 18 6.03 0.34 8.79
CA CYS A 18 6.24 -0.99 8.24
C CYS A 18 6.41 -1.98 9.38
N ILE A 19 5.80 -3.15 9.24
CA ILE A 19 6.03 -4.28 10.15
C ILE A 19 7.36 -4.97 9.77
N ALA A 20 8.42 -4.19 9.63
CA ALA A 20 9.75 -4.74 9.45
C ALA A 20 10.17 -5.33 10.81
N ASN A 21 10.31 -6.65 10.90
CA ASN A 21 10.89 -7.31 12.06
C ASN A 21 12.39 -6.95 12.09
N PRO A 22 12.82 -5.98 12.90
CA PRO A 22 14.14 -5.44 12.77
C PRO A 22 15.06 -6.33 13.60
N ASN A 23 15.75 -7.28 12.96
CA ASN A 23 16.96 -7.87 13.53
C ASN A 23 18.14 -6.86 13.48
N LEU A 24 17.86 -5.56 13.55
CA LEU A 24 18.80 -4.44 13.67
C LEU A 24 19.65 -4.50 14.97
N ILE A 25 19.43 -5.49 15.82
CA ILE A 25 20.13 -5.70 17.10
C ILE A 25 21.60 -6.17 16.96
N SER A 26 22.08 -6.46 15.73
CA SER A 26 23.43 -7.05 15.56
C SER A 26 24.59 -6.05 15.45
N GLY A 27 24.36 -4.75 15.24
CA GLY A 27 25.46 -3.79 15.00
C GLY A 27 26.45 -3.66 16.16
N PRO A 28 26.03 -3.22 17.36
CA PRO A 28 26.92 -3.05 18.51
C PRO A 28 27.57 -4.36 18.98
N SER A 29 26.85 -5.48 18.86
CA SER A 29 27.34 -6.81 19.23
C SER A 29 28.41 -7.31 18.26
N ARG A 30 28.25 -7.09 16.95
CA ARG A 30 29.28 -7.45 15.95
C ARG A 30 30.56 -6.63 16.10
N ILE A 31 30.47 -5.33 16.39
CA ILE A 31 31.66 -4.50 16.66
C ILE A 31 32.44 -5.03 17.87
N LEU A 32 31.75 -5.36 18.96
CA LEU A 32 32.39 -5.93 20.15
C LEU A 32 33.09 -7.26 19.86
N GLU A 33 32.45 -8.12 19.06
CA GLU A 33 33.03 -9.40 18.65
C GLU A 33 34.30 -9.20 17.81
N ILE A 34 34.26 -8.31 16.81
CA ILE A 34 35.41 -7.96 15.97
C ILE A 34 36.56 -7.39 16.80
N MET A 35 36.25 -6.48 17.74
CA MET A 35 37.24 -5.88 18.65
C MET A 35 37.91 -6.93 19.52
N SER A 36 37.16 -7.93 19.99
CA SER A 36 37.73 -9.03 20.77
C SER A 36 38.64 -9.91 19.91
N ALA A 37 38.21 -10.26 18.70
CA ALA A 37 38.91 -11.18 17.80
C ALA A 37 40.21 -10.59 17.21
N THR A 38 40.29 -9.27 17.07
CA THR A 38 41.44 -8.60 16.43
C THR A 38 42.35 -7.86 17.42
N SER A 39 42.05 -7.94 18.73
CA SER A 39 42.71 -7.18 19.80
C SER A 39 44.24 -7.28 19.86
N GLU A 40 44.81 -8.45 19.54
CA GLU A 40 46.27 -8.66 19.54
C GLU A 40 46.96 -7.93 18.37
N ILE A 41 46.36 -7.99 17.18
CA ILE A 41 46.89 -7.35 15.97
C ILE A 41 46.71 -5.83 16.08
N GLN A 42 45.60 -5.37 16.64
CA GLN A 42 45.37 -3.94 16.92
C GLN A 42 46.45 -3.35 17.85
N ARG A 43 46.89 -4.11 18.87
CA ARG A 43 47.99 -3.69 19.75
C ARG A 43 49.33 -3.60 19.02
N ASN A 44 49.56 -4.48 18.05
CA ASN A 44 50.80 -4.53 17.29
C ASN A 44 50.84 -3.50 16.15
N ASN A 45 49.69 -3.07 15.64
CA ASN A 45 49.60 -2.06 14.57
C ASN A 45 48.43 -1.08 14.79
N PRO A 46 48.58 -0.11 15.72
CA PRO A 46 47.50 0.82 16.06
C PRO A 46 47.16 1.79 14.93
N GLN A 47 48.10 2.11 14.03
CA GLN A 47 47.83 2.99 12.89
C GLN A 47 46.88 2.34 11.89
N LEU A 48 47.14 1.07 11.52
CA LEU A 48 46.25 0.29 10.67
C LEU A 48 44.83 0.22 11.25
N THR A 49 44.73 0.05 12.57
CA THR A 49 43.44 0.00 13.27
C THR A 49 42.63 1.28 13.08
N VAL A 50 43.25 2.45 13.28
CA VAL A 50 42.60 3.75 13.08
C VAL A 50 42.18 3.93 11.64
N GLU A 51 43.05 3.62 10.67
CA GLU A 51 42.75 3.77 9.24
C GLU A 51 41.59 2.85 8.79
N CYS A 52 41.57 1.58 9.23
CA CYS A 52 40.45 0.67 8.97
C CYS A 52 39.14 1.21 9.58
N PHE A 53 39.15 1.64 10.84
CA PHE A 53 37.95 2.16 11.49
C PHE A 53 37.42 3.43 10.82
N ASP A 54 38.31 4.38 10.48
CA ASP A 54 37.91 5.62 9.81
C ASP A 54 37.26 5.32 8.46
N TYR A 55 37.85 4.41 7.67
CA TYR A 55 37.30 4.02 6.38
C TYR A 55 35.92 3.34 6.53
N TYR A 56 35.82 2.26 7.33
CA TYR A 56 34.58 1.50 7.43
C TYR A 56 33.47 2.24 8.18
N ASN A 57 33.79 3.17 9.08
CA ASN A 57 32.79 4.05 9.69
C ASN A 57 32.06 4.90 8.66
N ASP A 58 32.76 5.42 7.65
CA ASP A 58 32.13 6.16 6.56
C ASP A 58 31.32 5.24 5.64
N VAL A 59 31.79 4.00 5.41
CA VAL A 59 31.02 2.96 4.69
C VAL A 59 29.70 2.66 5.40
N PHE A 60 29.73 2.34 6.70
CA PHE A 60 28.50 2.03 7.46
C PHE A 60 27.52 3.20 7.51
N LYS A 61 28.01 4.44 7.63
CA LYS A 61 27.14 5.62 7.55
C LYS A 61 26.46 5.74 6.20
N THR A 62 27.19 5.49 5.12
CA THR A 62 26.66 5.53 3.76
C THR A 62 25.60 4.45 3.57
N GLU A 63 25.90 3.20 3.91
CA GLU A 63 24.96 2.08 3.82
C GLU A 63 23.70 2.29 4.66
N TYR A 64 23.84 2.89 5.86
CA TYR A 64 22.72 3.22 6.72
C TYR A 64 21.87 4.36 6.14
N SER A 65 22.49 5.39 5.56
CA SER A 65 21.77 6.46 4.86
C SER A 65 20.97 5.89 3.69
N GLU A 66 21.58 5.04 2.87
CA GLU A 66 20.90 4.36 1.77
C GLU A 66 19.73 3.51 2.25
N TYR A 67 19.89 2.78 3.35
CA TYR A 67 18.80 2.01 3.97
C TYR A 67 17.63 2.92 4.38
N VAL A 68 17.90 4.06 5.01
CA VAL A 68 16.87 5.03 5.42
C VAL A 68 16.14 5.57 4.20
N ASP A 69 16.87 5.93 3.14
CA ASP A 69 16.29 6.46 1.90
C ASP A 69 15.42 5.41 1.19
N GLU A 70 15.93 4.17 1.05
CA GLU A 70 15.19 3.04 0.47
C GLU A 70 13.92 2.72 1.27
N TYR A 71 14.01 2.75 2.61
CA TYR A 71 12.89 2.48 3.50
C TYR A 71 11.81 3.57 3.39
N ASN A 72 12.21 4.85 3.43
CA ASN A 72 11.27 5.97 3.29
C ASN A 72 10.58 5.94 1.92
N LEU A 73 11.30 5.58 0.85
CA LEU A 73 10.69 5.42 -0.46
C LEU A 73 9.58 4.35 -0.47
N CYS A 74 9.71 3.26 0.30
CA CYS A 74 8.64 2.27 0.45
C CYS A 74 7.40 2.87 1.11
N VAL A 75 7.58 3.71 2.13
CA VAL A 75 6.49 4.39 2.86
C VAL A 75 5.81 5.43 1.97
N ASP A 76 6.58 6.29 1.30
CA ASP A 76 6.05 7.34 0.43
C ASP A 76 5.22 6.76 -0.72
N LYS A 77 5.66 5.64 -1.30
CA LYS A 77 4.90 4.92 -2.34
C LYS A 77 3.57 4.38 -1.81
N TYR A 78 3.56 3.90 -0.58
CA TYR A 78 2.32 3.45 0.07
C TYR A 78 1.37 4.62 0.30
N ASP A 79 1.84 5.71 0.88
CA ASP A 79 1.02 6.87 1.21
C ASP A 79 0.41 7.49 -0.05
N GLY A 80 1.22 7.72 -1.08
CA GLY A 80 0.74 8.21 -2.37
C GLY A 80 -0.23 7.25 -3.07
N GLY A 81 0.03 5.94 -3.01
CA GLY A 81 -0.88 4.92 -3.55
C GLY A 81 -2.19 4.84 -2.78
N TYR A 82 -2.15 5.00 -1.46
CA TYR A 82 -3.33 4.97 -0.59
C TYR A 82 -4.26 6.15 -0.88
N GLU A 83 -3.72 7.37 -0.96
CA GLU A 83 -4.48 8.55 -1.33
C GLU A 83 -5.10 8.42 -2.73
N GLN A 84 -4.32 7.92 -3.71
CA GLN A 84 -4.82 7.71 -5.06
C GLN A 84 -5.98 6.70 -5.12
N VAL A 85 -5.88 5.60 -4.35
CA VAL A 85 -6.94 4.60 -4.25
C VAL A 85 -8.19 5.21 -3.61
N LEU A 86 -8.07 6.02 -2.56
CA LEU A 86 -9.22 6.71 -1.97
C LEU A 86 -9.90 7.65 -2.97
N GLU A 87 -9.11 8.46 -3.69
CA GLU A 87 -9.61 9.41 -4.69
C GLU A 87 -10.38 8.70 -5.81
N GLN A 88 -9.91 7.52 -6.24
CA GLN A 88 -10.59 6.73 -7.27
C GLN A 88 -12.04 6.36 -6.89
N TYR A 89 -12.34 6.20 -5.59
CA TYR A 89 -13.68 5.86 -5.11
C TYR A 89 -14.58 7.08 -4.90
N ASN A 90 -14.08 8.31 -5.03
CA ASN A 90 -14.91 9.51 -4.87
C ASN A 90 -16.05 9.56 -5.89
N SER A 91 -15.81 9.18 -7.15
CA SER A 91 -16.88 9.13 -8.16
C SER A 91 -17.94 8.08 -7.81
N VAL A 92 -17.53 6.93 -7.29
CA VAL A 92 -18.45 5.86 -6.87
C VAL A 92 -19.35 6.34 -5.73
N VAL A 93 -18.77 7.03 -4.74
CA VAL A 93 -19.53 7.62 -3.64
C VAL A 93 -20.51 8.67 -4.15
N TRP A 94 -20.07 9.51 -5.10
CA TRP A 94 -20.91 10.54 -5.72
C TRP A 94 -22.10 9.93 -6.48
N ASP A 95 -21.87 8.91 -7.31
CA ASP A 95 -22.92 8.22 -8.06
C ASP A 95 -23.97 7.58 -7.14
N LEU A 96 -23.50 6.91 -6.07
CA LEU A 96 -24.38 6.32 -5.06
C LEU A 96 -25.17 7.39 -4.29
N SER A 97 -24.54 8.51 -3.97
CA SER A 97 -25.18 9.65 -3.33
C SER A 97 -26.28 10.24 -4.22
N ASN A 98 -26.00 10.44 -5.52
CA ASN A 98 -26.99 10.97 -6.45
C ASN A 98 -28.19 10.01 -6.61
N SER A 99 -27.92 8.71 -6.79
CA SER A 99 -28.99 7.70 -6.88
C SER A 99 -29.84 7.63 -5.59
N THR A 100 -29.22 7.79 -4.43
CA THR A 100 -29.92 7.88 -3.14
C THR A 100 -30.81 9.12 -3.10
N PHE A 101 -30.26 10.28 -3.45
CA PHE A 101 -30.97 11.55 -3.45
C PHE A 101 -32.19 11.51 -4.36
N GLU A 102 -32.02 11.10 -5.62
CA GLU A 102 -33.11 10.97 -6.59
C GLU A 102 -34.20 10.03 -6.06
N SER A 103 -33.83 8.84 -5.60
CA SER A 103 -34.79 7.85 -5.07
C SER A 103 -35.61 8.41 -3.90
N CYS A 104 -34.96 9.12 -2.98
CA CYS A 104 -35.65 9.75 -1.86
C CYS A 104 -36.54 10.91 -2.31
N MET A 105 -36.09 11.73 -3.26
CA MET A 105 -36.86 12.87 -3.77
C MET A 105 -38.15 12.44 -4.46
N PHE A 106 -38.11 11.40 -5.30
CA PHE A 106 -39.33 10.89 -5.95
C PHE A 106 -40.37 10.40 -4.95
N LEU A 107 -39.95 9.71 -3.88
CA LEU A 107 -40.87 9.28 -2.83
C LEU A 107 -41.40 10.46 -2.00
N LEU A 108 -40.58 11.50 -1.78
CA LEU A 108 -41.04 12.71 -1.11
C LEU A 108 -42.02 13.52 -1.98
N ASP A 109 -41.88 13.49 -3.30
CA ASP A 109 -42.79 14.16 -4.21
C ASP A 109 -44.20 13.53 -4.25
N CYS A 110 -44.35 12.25 -3.84
CA CYS A 110 -45.66 11.64 -3.64
C CYS A 110 -46.49 12.33 -2.54
N ASP A 111 -45.87 13.05 -1.59
CA ASP A 111 -46.58 13.82 -0.55
C ASP A 111 -47.21 15.10 -1.12
N LYS A 112 -46.73 15.57 -2.28
CA LYS A 112 -47.18 16.83 -2.90
C LYS A 112 -48.39 16.66 -3.82
N GLN A 113 -49.00 15.47 -3.82
CA GLN A 113 -50.16 15.19 -4.68
C GLN A 113 -51.43 15.91 -4.19
N ASN A 114 -52.32 16.23 -5.13
CA ASN A 114 -53.49 17.09 -4.87
C ASN A 114 -54.51 16.53 -3.87
N ASN A 115 -54.48 15.22 -3.61
CA ASN A 115 -55.36 14.56 -2.65
C ASN A 115 -54.73 13.25 -2.13
N SER A 116 -55.32 12.70 -1.08
CA SER A 116 -54.83 11.48 -0.43
C SER A 116 -54.88 10.23 -1.31
N GLU A 117 -55.86 10.11 -2.20
CA GLU A 117 -55.96 8.96 -3.11
C GLU A 117 -54.78 8.93 -4.09
N ASN A 118 -54.47 10.08 -4.71
CA ASN A 118 -53.33 10.23 -5.62
C ASN A 118 -51.99 10.04 -4.90
N ALA A 119 -51.86 10.56 -3.68
CA ALA A 119 -50.65 10.37 -2.87
C ALA A 119 -50.44 8.87 -2.54
N LEU A 120 -51.48 8.18 -2.06
CA LEU A 120 -51.42 6.75 -1.75
C LEU A 120 -51.15 5.90 -3.00
N SER A 121 -51.78 6.24 -4.14
CA SER A 121 -51.51 5.58 -5.42
C SER A 121 -50.06 5.79 -5.86
N CYS A 122 -49.51 7.01 -5.73
CA CYS A 122 -48.11 7.30 -6.04
C CYS A 122 -47.17 6.44 -5.19
N TYR A 123 -47.37 6.40 -3.86
CA TYR A 123 -46.56 5.55 -2.99
C TYR A 123 -46.67 4.06 -3.32
N SER A 124 -47.87 3.58 -3.68
CA SER A 124 -48.07 2.18 -4.05
C SER A 124 -47.37 1.81 -5.36
N THR A 125 -47.23 2.74 -6.30
CA THR A 125 -46.61 2.52 -7.62
C THR A 125 -45.10 2.76 -7.59
N GLU A 126 -44.66 3.88 -7.05
CA GLU A 126 -43.26 4.32 -7.04
C GLU A 126 -42.46 3.70 -5.88
N GLY A 127 -43.13 3.41 -4.76
CA GLY A 127 -42.53 2.84 -3.55
C GLY A 127 -41.67 1.60 -3.82
N PRO A 128 -42.22 0.54 -4.46
CA PRO A 128 -41.44 -0.66 -4.79
C PRO A 128 -40.24 -0.38 -5.69
N THR A 129 -40.38 0.52 -6.67
CA THR A 129 -39.32 0.87 -7.63
C THR A 129 -38.14 1.53 -6.93
N TYR A 130 -38.37 2.61 -6.18
CA TYR A 130 -37.31 3.36 -5.52
C TYR A 130 -36.78 2.65 -4.27
N SER A 131 -37.59 1.82 -3.60
CA SER A 131 -37.09 0.92 -2.54
C SER A 131 -36.10 -0.11 -3.09
N LYS A 132 -36.36 -0.67 -4.27
CA LYS A 132 -35.41 -1.53 -4.97
C LYS A 132 -34.14 -0.77 -5.38
N GLN A 133 -34.27 0.47 -5.86
CA GLN A 133 -33.09 1.31 -6.19
C GLN A 133 -32.22 1.56 -4.96
N LEU A 134 -32.81 1.95 -3.82
CA LEU A 134 -32.08 2.12 -2.56
C LEU A 134 -31.43 0.81 -2.07
N SER A 135 -32.08 -0.33 -2.30
CA SER A 135 -31.48 -1.65 -2.00
C SER A 135 -30.25 -1.93 -2.88
N ASN A 136 -30.30 -1.56 -4.16
CA ASN A 136 -29.16 -1.65 -5.07
C ASN A 136 -28.02 -0.71 -4.66
N VAL A 137 -28.34 0.52 -4.22
CA VAL A 137 -27.34 1.46 -3.67
C VAL A 137 -26.60 0.80 -2.51
N ALA A 138 -27.32 0.21 -1.54
CA ALA A 138 -26.70 -0.46 -0.41
C ALA A 138 -25.82 -1.65 -0.83
N ALA A 139 -26.29 -2.46 -1.78
CA ALA A 139 -25.51 -3.57 -2.32
C ALA A 139 -24.23 -3.11 -3.02
N ASN A 140 -24.33 -2.10 -3.89
CA ASN A 140 -23.20 -1.52 -4.62
C ASN A 140 -22.19 -0.88 -3.66
N ALA A 141 -22.66 -0.17 -2.63
CA ALA A 141 -21.80 0.39 -1.59
C ALA A 141 -21.03 -0.72 -0.86
N SER A 142 -21.70 -1.83 -0.51
CA SER A 142 -21.08 -2.97 0.18
C SER A 142 -20.00 -3.62 -0.68
N VAL A 143 -20.24 -3.80 -1.98
CA VAL A 143 -19.22 -4.32 -2.91
C VAL A 143 -18.07 -3.35 -3.04
N SER A 144 -18.36 -2.06 -3.21
CA SER A 144 -17.36 -1.01 -3.41
C SER A 144 -16.43 -0.86 -2.21
N VAL A 145 -16.97 -0.83 -0.98
CA VAL A 145 -16.13 -0.74 0.23
C VAL A 145 -15.28 -1.98 0.44
N SER A 146 -15.79 -3.17 0.06
CA SER A 146 -15.02 -4.42 0.15
C SER A 146 -13.87 -4.41 -0.85
N SER A 147 -14.12 -3.95 -2.07
CA SER A 147 -13.11 -3.81 -3.11
C SER A 147 -12.05 -2.75 -2.72
N LEU A 148 -12.46 -1.61 -2.17
CA LEU A 148 -11.55 -0.57 -1.67
C LEU A 148 -10.62 -1.14 -0.58
N ARG A 149 -11.19 -1.84 0.41
CA ARG A 149 -10.41 -2.48 1.48
C ARG A 149 -9.39 -3.46 0.94
N GLN A 150 -9.78 -4.31 -0.01
CA GLN A 150 -8.87 -5.26 -0.64
C GLN A 150 -7.70 -4.56 -1.36
N GLN A 151 -7.96 -3.44 -2.04
CA GLN A 151 -6.89 -2.65 -2.68
C GLN A 151 -5.94 -2.04 -1.64
N VAL A 152 -6.49 -1.49 -0.55
CA VAL A 152 -5.70 -0.97 0.57
C VAL A 152 -4.86 -2.07 1.22
N ASP A 153 -5.43 -3.25 1.48
CA ASP A 153 -4.71 -4.39 2.05
C ASP A 153 -3.57 -4.84 1.15
N THR A 154 -3.77 -4.78 -0.17
CA THR A 154 -2.72 -5.08 -1.15
C THR A 154 -1.58 -4.07 -1.05
N LEU A 155 -1.89 -2.77 -0.93
CA LEU A 155 -0.87 -1.73 -0.75
C LEU A 155 -0.08 -1.94 0.55
N VAL A 156 -0.76 -2.27 1.65
CA VAL A 156 -0.10 -2.57 2.94
C VAL A 156 0.86 -3.75 2.79
N PHE A 157 0.40 -4.83 2.16
CA PHE A 157 1.23 -6.01 1.90
C PHE A 157 2.46 -5.67 1.07
N THR A 158 2.31 -4.91 -0.02
CA THR A 158 3.43 -4.49 -0.88
C THR A 158 4.43 -3.62 -0.12
N ARG A 159 3.96 -2.68 0.70
CA ARG A 159 4.81 -1.85 1.55
C ARG A 159 5.63 -2.70 2.51
N ASP A 160 4.99 -3.64 3.20
CA ASP A 160 5.67 -4.49 4.19
C ASP A 160 6.73 -5.38 3.52
N GLN A 161 6.45 -5.90 2.31
CA GLN A 161 7.45 -6.61 1.51
C GLN A 161 8.64 -5.72 1.14
N CYS A 162 8.38 -4.49 0.69
CA CYS A 162 9.41 -3.51 0.32
C CYS A 162 10.32 -3.19 1.52
N CYS A 163 9.72 -2.89 2.68
CA CYS A 163 10.44 -2.58 3.91
C CYS A 163 11.24 -3.78 4.43
N SER A 164 10.69 -4.99 4.38
CA SER A 164 11.41 -6.21 4.77
C SER A 164 12.59 -6.50 3.84
N ALA A 165 12.41 -6.35 2.53
CA ALA A 165 13.49 -6.53 1.56
C ALA A 165 14.62 -5.51 1.78
N THR A 166 14.27 -4.24 2.01
CA THR A 166 15.21 -3.16 2.29
C THR A 166 16.02 -3.43 3.57
N SER A 167 15.35 -3.83 4.66
CA SER A 167 16.02 -4.23 5.90
C SER A 167 16.98 -5.41 5.68
N ARG A 168 16.54 -6.43 4.94
CA ARG A 168 17.38 -7.60 4.63
C ARG A 168 18.61 -7.21 3.79
N ASN A 169 18.43 -6.33 2.81
CA ASN A 169 19.55 -5.87 1.97
C ASN A 169 20.56 -5.08 2.81
N TYR A 170 20.11 -4.21 3.71
CA TYR A 170 20.99 -3.53 4.65
C TYR A 170 21.75 -4.51 5.56
N GLU A 171 21.09 -5.53 6.11
CA GLU A 171 21.75 -6.56 6.92
C GLU A 171 22.84 -7.33 6.13
N ILE A 172 22.61 -7.60 4.84
CA ILE A 172 23.58 -8.24 3.97
C ILE A 172 24.77 -7.31 3.70
N ARG A 173 24.52 -6.08 3.21
CA ARG A 173 25.56 -5.09 2.90
C ARG A 173 26.44 -4.78 4.11
N SER A 174 25.80 -4.44 5.24
CA SER A 174 26.51 -4.16 6.48
C SER A 174 27.24 -5.40 7.02
N GLY A 175 26.68 -6.60 6.83
CA GLY A 175 27.35 -7.86 7.15
C GLY A 175 28.66 -8.05 6.38
N GLU A 176 28.65 -7.82 5.07
CA GLU A 176 29.84 -7.86 4.21
C GLU A 176 30.87 -6.81 4.66
N SER A 177 30.43 -5.58 4.91
CA SER A 177 31.29 -4.49 5.42
C SER A 177 31.89 -4.80 6.81
N TYR A 178 31.18 -5.53 7.67
CA TYR A 178 31.73 -6.02 8.95
C TYR A 178 32.81 -7.09 8.75
N GLU A 179 32.61 -8.03 7.84
CA GLU A 179 33.62 -9.05 7.51
C GLU A 179 34.88 -8.40 6.92
N ASP A 180 34.72 -7.39 6.07
CA ASP A 180 35.84 -6.70 5.45
C ASP A 180 36.58 -5.78 6.44
N LEU A 181 35.87 -5.15 7.38
CA LEU A 181 36.49 -4.48 8.53
C LEU A 181 37.33 -5.46 9.34
N GLN A 182 36.81 -6.66 9.64
CA GLN A 182 37.56 -7.66 10.39
C GLN A 182 38.84 -8.09 9.65
N LYS A 183 38.77 -8.35 8.34
CA LYS A 183 39.96 -8.68 7.52
C LYS A 183 40.98 -7.53 7.51
N CYS A 184 40.51 -6.28 7.45
CA CYS A 184 41.36 -5.09 7.53
C CYS A 184 42.09 -5.01 8.88
N LEU A 185 41.35 -5.18 9.99
CA LEU A 185 41.90 -5.16 11.35
C LEU A 185 42.86 -6.33 11.63
N SER A 186 42.66 -7.47 10.98
CA SER A 186 43.59 -8.61 11.02
C SER A 186 44.83 -8.41 10.13
N GLY A 187 44.87 -7.35 9.31
CA GLY A 187 45.95 -7.11 8.35
C GLY A 187 45.96 -8.07 7.15
N GLU A 188 44.87 -8.81 6.92
CA GLU A 188 44.72 -9.70 5.77
C GLU A 188 44.51 -8.91 4.47
N ASN A 189 43.82 -7.77 4.58
CA ASN A 189 43.58 -6.84 3.49
C ASN A 189 44.15 -5.46 3.81
N PRO A 190 44.74 -4.74 2.84
CA PRO A 190 45.10 -3.34 3.03
C PRO A 190 43.83 -2.48 3.19
N VAL A 191 43.99 -1.31 3.82
CA VAL A 191 42.94 -0.29 3.86
C VAL A 191 42.61 0.11 2.41
N PRO A 192 41.35 0.03 1.97
CA PRO A 192 40.99 0.41 0.61
C PRO A 192 41.32 1.88 0.34
N GLU A 193 41.86 2.18 -0.85
CA GLU A 193 42.04 3.56 -1.28
C GLU A 193 40.69 4.24 -1.48
N ARG A 194 40.48 5.38 -0.83
CA ARG A 194 39.35 6.26 -1.15
C ARG A 194 39.54 6.74 -2.59
N SER A 195 38.68 6.28 -3.50
CA SER A 195 38.62 6.84 -4.85
C SER A 195 38.22 8.31 -4.77
N THR A 196 39.21 9.21 -4.83
CA THR A 196 38.95 10.60 -5.18
C THR A 196 38.53 10.63 -6.65
N THR A 197 37.26 10.92 -6.92
CA THR A 197 36.78 11.16 -8.28
C THR A 197 37.48 12.41 -8.84
N THR A 198 38.67 12.24 -9.39
CA THR A 198 39.29 13.27 -10.23
C THR A 198 38.70 13.08 -11.62
N THR A 199 37.78 13.98 -11.98
CA THR A 199 37.26 14.14 -13.34
C THR A 199 38.42 14.51 -14.27
N SER A 200 39.09 13.51 -14.82
CA SER A 200 40.02 13.68 -15.93
C SER A 200 39.29 13.35 -17.22
N SER A 201 38.93 14.40 -17.95
CA SER A 201 38.44 14.33 -19.32
C SER A 201 39.49 13.67 -20.22
N SER A 202 39.15 12.54 -20.83
CA SER A 202 39.94 11.94 -21.91
C SER A 202 39.05 11.73 -23.13
N SER A 203 39.32 12.59 -24.10
CA SER A 203 38.88 12.64 -25.49
C SER A 203 38.88 11.28 -26.19
N SER A 204 37.74 10.92 -26.77
CA SER A 204 37.49 9.75 -27.60
C SER A 204 37.95 9.97 -29.04
N SER A 205 38.91 9.15 -29.52
CA SER A 205 39.23 9.00 -30.93
C SER A 205 38.34 7.92 -31.56
N SER A 206 37.57 8.30 -32.57
CA SER A 206 36.69 7.41 -33.33
C SER A 206 37.46 6.66 -34.42
N THR A 207 37.28 5.35 -34.51
CA THR A 207 37.68 4.58 -35.71
C THR A 207 36.47 3.80 -36.23
N SER A 208 36.14 4.08 -37.48
CA SER A 208 35.05 3.56 -38.29
C SER A 208 35.44 2.26 -39.01
N THR A 209 34.51 1.31 -39.12
CA THR A 209 34.53 0.25 -40.14
C THR A 209 33.12 -0.16 -40.57
N THR A 210 33.03 -0.46 -41.86
CA THR A 210 31.84 -0.44 -42.72
C THR A 210 31.37 -1.86 -43.08
N ALA A 211 30.04 -2.03 -43.12
CA ALA A 211 29.19 -2.91 -43.93
C ALA A 211 29.49 -4.41 -44.12
N ALA A 212 28.47 -5.24 -43.85
CA ALA A 212 27.97 -6.25 -44.81
C ALA A 212 26.51 -6.63 -44.49
N ASN A 213 25.63 -6.43 -45.48
CA ASN A 213 24.32 -7.08 -45.63
C ASN A 213 24.56 -8.45 -46.30
N PRO A 214 23.76 -9.50 -46.04
CA PRO A 214 22.69 -9.83 -47.01
C PRO A 214 21.41 -10.50 -46.44
N THR A 215 20.28 -10.13 -47.05
CA THR A 215 19.22 -10.98 -47.64
C THR A 215 18.47 -12.06 -46.80
N THR A 216 17.20 -11.73 -46.51
CA THR A 216 15.94 -12.46 -46.74
C THR A 216 15.85 -13.99 -46.59
N THR A 217 14.99 -14.50 -45.69
CA THR A 217 14.01 -15.56 -46.04
C THR A 217 12.82 -15.64 -45.07
N THR A 218 11.63 -15.72 -45.66
CA THR A 218 10.29 -15.97 -45.10
C THR A 218 10.11 -17.45 -44.71
N THR A 219 9.41 -17.75 -43.61
CA THR A 219 8.55 -18.96 -43.49
C THR A 219 7.58 -18.89 -42.30
N THR A 220 6.29 -18.97 -42.62
CA THR A 220 5.13 -19.26 -41.74
C THR A 220 4.80 -20.75 -41.84
N PRO A 221 4.44 -21.45 -40.74
CA PRO A 221 3.08 -22.05 -40.62
C PRO A 221 2.54 -21.95 -39.17
N SER A 222 1.31 -21.47 -38.92
CA SER A 222 -0.01 -22.17 -38.91
C SER A 222 -0.26 -23.09 -37.69
N PRO A 223 -1.48 -23.09 -37.09
CA PRO A 223 -1.73 -23.48 -35.71
C PRO A 223 -2.13 -24.96 -35.54
N SER A 224 -1.85 -25.54 -34.37
CA SER A 224 -2.38 -26.84 -33.95
C SER A 224 -3.53 -26.68 -32.95
N THR A 225 -4.69 -27.18 -33.36
CA THR A 225 -5.85 -27.57 -32.55
C THR A 225 -5.52 -28.79 -31.70
N THR A 226 -5.97 -28.82 -30.43
CA THR A 226 -6.33 -30.09 -29.77
C THR A 226 -7.46 -29.88 -28.77
N THR A 227 -8.61 -30.47 -29.11
CA THR A 227 -9.79 -30.74 -28.29
C THR A 227 -9.43 -31.70 -27.15
N SER A 228 -9.95 -31.45 -25.94
CA SER A 228 -10.31 -32.53 -25.00
C SER A 228 -11.34 -32.03 -23.99
N SER A 229 -12.51 -32.66 -24.08
CA SER A 229 -13.62 -32.58 -23.15
C SER A 229 -13.29 -33.26 -21.82
N SER A 230 -13.69 -32.65 -20.71
CA SER A 230 -14.04 -33.41 -19.51
C SER A 230 -15.10 -32.67 -18.69
N SER A 231 -16.25 -33.34 -18.60
CA SER A 231 -17.44 -33.03 -17.83
C SER A 231 -17.21 -33.28 -16.34
N THR A 232 -17.60 -32.36 -15.47
CA THR A 232 -17.86 -32.67 -14.05
C THR A 232 -18.93 -31.75 -13.45
N SER A 233 -20.14 -32.31 -13.37
CA SER A 233 -21.17 -32.19 -12.32
C SER A 233 -21.12 -30.99 -11.36
N SER A 234 -21.98 -29.99 -11.59
CA SER A 234 -22.31 -28.94 -10.61
C SER A 234 -23.58 -29.30 -9.84
N THR A 235 -23.45 -29.65 -8.56
CA THR A 235 -24.58 -29.81 -7.63
C THR A 235 -24.90 -28.46 -7.00
N THR A 236 -26.05 -27.90 -7.39
CA THR A 236 -26.62 -26.66 -6.86
C THR A 236 -26.93 -26.80 -5.37
N ARG A 237 -26.37 -25.91 -4.54
CA ARG A 237 -26.70 -25.80 -3.11
C ARG A 237 -27.26 -24.40 -2.84
N SER A 238 -28.54 -24.32 -2.49
CA SER A 238 -29.20 -23.09 -2.05
C SER A 238 -28.54 -22.51 -0.79
N PRO A 239 -28.43 -21.18 -0.65
CA PRO A 239 -28.20 -20.55 0.63
C PRO A 239 -29.54 -20.24 1.31
N SER A 240 -29.82 -20.94 2.42
CA SER A 240 -30.70 -20.43 3.47
C SER A 240 -29.82 -20.14 4.67
N THR A 241 -29.72 -18.87 5.09
CA THR A 241 -29.71 -18.46 6.51
C THR A 241 -29.93 -16.96 6.59
N VAL A 242 -30.97 -16.62 7.33
CA VAL A 242 -31.46 -15.29 7.72
C VAL A 242 -30.39 -14.56 8.55
N ALA A 243 -30.06 -13.33 8.19
CA ALA A 243 -29.35 -12.41 9.08
C ALA A 243 -30.32 -11.91 10.16
N HIS A 244 -29.98 -12.21 11.40
CA HIS A 244 -30.68 -11.81 12.61
C HIS A 244 -30.46 -10.31 12.87
N PHE A 245 -31.42 -9.46 12.51
CA PHE A 245 -31.44 -8.08 13.00
C PHE A 245 -32.13 -8.05 14.36
N SER A 246 -31.38 -7.69 15.39
CA SER A 246 -31.87 -7.48 16.74
C SER A 246 -32.94 -6.38 16.75
N SER A 247 -34.14 -6.73 17.21
CA SER A 247 -35.20 -5.77 17.51
C SER A 247 -34.74 -4.82 18.61
N VAL A 248 -34.81 -3.53 18.34
CA VAL A 248 -34.98 -2.52 19.39
C VAL A 248 -36.20 -1.71 19.02
N GLU A 249 -37.36 -2.24 19.40
CA GLU A 249 -38.62 -1.53 19.36
C GLU A 249 -38.82 -0.92 20.74
N ASN A 250 -38.74 0.41 20.86
CA ASN A 250 -39.65 1.12 21.74
C ASN A 250 -39.84 2.60 21.33
N SER A 251 -41.08 2.84 20.89
CA SER A 251 -41.95 3.98 21.22
C SER A 251 -41.71 5.39 20.67
N SER A 252 -42.67 5.75 19.82
CA SER A 252 -43.66 6.84 19.99
C SER A 252 -43.34 8.21 19.39
N GLY A 253 -44.32 8.69 18.63
CA GLY A 253 -44.27 9.89 17.81
C GLY A 253 -44.14 11.19 18.60
N ASN A 254 -43.35 12.10 18.04
CA ASN A 254 -43.72 13.50 17.97
C ASN A 254 -43.04 14.12 16.75
N SER A 255 -43.85 14.36 15.71
CA SER A 255 -43.43 14.98 14.45
C SER A 255 -43.65 16.47 14.59
N GLN A 256 -42.59 17.22 14.87
CA GLN A 256 -42.31 18.58 14.38
C GLN A 256 -40.96 19.02 14.97
N HIS A 257 -40.10 19.62 14.15
CA HIS A 257 -38.75 20.17 14.46
C HIS A 257 -37.48 19.39 14.07
N ARG A 258 -37.53 18.27 13.32
CA ARG A 258 -36.28 17.55 12.95
C ARG A 258 -35.66 17.91 11.58
N PHE A 259 -36.28 18.77 10.79
CA PHE A 259 -35.82 19.05 9.42
C PHE A 259 -34.61 20.02 9.28
N PRO A 260 -34.34 21.02 10.14
CA PRO A 260 -33.28 21.97 9.81
C PRO A 260 -31.85 21.50 10.17
N ARG A 261 -31.66 20.35 10.85
CA ARG A 261 -30.32 19.91 11.31
C ARG A 261 -29.65 18.84 10.45
N ARG A 262 -30.28 18.36 9.37
CA ARG A 262 -29.69 17.31 8.51
C ARG A 262 -29.12 17.81 7.19
N LEU A 263 -29.38 19.06 6.80
CA LEU A 263 -28.80 19.64 5.59
C LEU A 263 -27.34 20.11 5.80
N ASP A 264 -26.95 20.45 7.03
CA ASP A 264 -25.58 20.91 7.33
C ASP A 264 -24.49 19.85 7.10
N ASN A 265 -24.82 18.55 7.15
CA ASN A 265 -23.85 17.48 6.88
C ASN A 265 -23.65 17.20 5.38
N ILE A 266 -24.58 17.61 4.52
CA ILE A 266 -24.46 17.43 3.07
C ILE A 266 -23.60 18.55 2.47
N PHE A 267 -23.68 19.77 3.03
CA PHE A 267 -22.84 20.89 2.58
C PHE A 267 -21.36 20.77 3.00
N LYS A 268 -21.03 19.93 3.98
CA LYS A 268 -19.63 19.72 4.42
C LYS A 268 -18.77 18.92 3.44
N HIS A 269 -19.38 18.32 2.42
CA HIS A 269 -18.68 17.58 1.35
C HIS A 269 -18.74 18.28 -0.02
N ILE A 270 -19.19 19.54 -0.06
CA ILE A 270 -19.35 20.35 -1.29
C ILE A 270 -18.44 21.60 -1.29
N LEU A 271 -17.60 21.80 -0.25
CA LEU A 271 -16.61 22.88 -0.17
C LEU A 271 -15.23 22.32 0.20
#